data_AF-A0A414PM67-F1
#
_entry.id   AF-A0A414PM67-F1
#
_cell.length_a   1.000
_cell.length_b   1.000
_cell.length_c   1.000
_cell.angle_alpha   90.00
_cell.angle_beta   90.00
_cell.angle_gamma   90.00
#
_symmetry.space_group_name_H-M   'P 1'
#
loop_
_entity.id
_entity.type
_entity.pdbx_description
1 polymer ?
#
loop_
_entity_poly.entity_id
_entity_poly.type
_entity_poly.pdbx_seq_one_letter_code
_entity_poly.pdbx_strand_id
1 'polypeptide(L)' 'SKHQDGKAIDVYYVGWESDDSLTDDRWYILIESFKKAGKMLGLKLRFGYDWGWDNPHIELR' A
#
# COMPACT_ATOMS: atom_id res chain seq x y z
N SER A 1 15.43 1.04 2.82
CA SER A 1 14.10 0.82 2.23
C SER A 1 14.15 -0.39 1.29
N LYS A 2 13.12 -1.26 1.27
CA LYS A 2 13.05 -2.44 0.38
C LYS A 2 12.89 -2.10 -1.11
N HIS A 3 12.61 -0.83 -1.41
CA HIS A 3 12.67 -0.28 -2.77
C HIS A 3 14.04 -0.53 -3.43
N GLN A 4 15.14 -0.44 -2.66
CA GLN A 4 16.50 -0.69 -3.17
C GLN A 4 16.74 -2.14 -3.61
N ASP A 5 15.92 -3.08 -3.12
CA ASP A 5 15.99 -4.50 -3.47
C ASP A 5 14.97 -4.89 -4.56
N GLY A 6 14.18 -3.93 -5.06
CA GLY A 6 13.07 -4.20 -5.99
C GLY A 6 11.92 -4.99 -5.35
N LYS A 7 11.77 -4.94 -4.02
CA LYS A 7 10.78 -5.73 -3.24
C LYS A 7 9.67 -4.88 -2.64
N ALA A 8 9.61 -3.60 -2.98
CA ALA A 8 8.55 -2.69 -2.55
C ALA A 8 8.11 -1.80 -3.71
N ILE A 9 6.88 -1.32 -3.63
CA ILE A 9 6.27 -0.34 -4.51
C ILE A 9 5.47 0.64 -3.67
N ASP A 10 5.29 1.85 -4.20
CA ASP A 10 4.38 2.84 -3.65
C ASP A 10 3.21 3.00 -4.62
N VAL A 11 1.98 2.85 -4.13
CA VAL A 11 0.76 2.90 -4.96
C VAL A 11 -0.20 3.95 -4.42
N TYR A 12 -0.71 4.78 -5.33
CA TYR A 12 -1.67 5.84 -5.04
C TYR A 12 -2.98 5.57 -5.76
N TYR A 13 -4.11 6.02 -5.20
CA TYR A 13 -5.36 6.04 -5.95
C TYR A 13 -5.32 7.10 -7.05
N VAL A 14 -6.09 6.88 -8.12
CA VAL A 14 -6.16 7.83 -9.23
C VAL A 14 -6.73 9.16 -8.75
N GLY A 15 -6.06 10.26 -9.07
CA GLY A 15 -6.45 11.61 -8.63
C GLY A 15 -6.03 11.93 -7.20
N TRP A 16 -5.07 11.21 -6.63
CA TRP A 16 -4.40 11.62 -5.40
C TRP A 16 -3.63 12.92 -5.61
N GLU A 17 -3.79 13.85 -4.67
CA GLU A 17 -3.04 15.11 -4.61
C GLU A 17 -2.22 15.16 -3.32
N SER A 18 -1.16 15.98 -3.32
CA SER A 18 -0.21 16.03 -2.18
C SER A 18 -0.81 16.55 -0.86
N ASP A 19 -1.95 17.23 -0.93
CA ASP A 19 -2.69 17.77 0.21
C ASP A 19 -3.87 16.87 0.65
N ASP A 20 -4.07 15.72 0.00
CA ASP A 20 -5.06 14.73 0.43
C ASP A 20 -4.70 14.14 1.80
N SER A 21 -5.73 13.86 2.60
CA SER A 21 -5.56 13.36 3.97
C SER A 21 -4.91 11.97 4.02
N LEU A 22 -4.01 11.77 4.98
CA LEU A 22 -3.50 10.44 5.35
C LEU A 22 -4.59 9.52 5.92
N THR A 23 -5.72 10.07 6.36
CA THR A 23 -6.86 9.29 6.85
C THR A 23 -8.00 9.21 5.85
N ASP A 24 -7.74 9.50 4.57
CA ASP A 24 -8.75 9.37 3.52
C ASP A 24 -9.19 7.91 3.34
N ASP A 25 -10.51 7.67 3.36
CA ASP A 25 -11.10 6.32 3.26
C ASP A 25 -10.73 5.59 1.95
N ARG A 26 -10.31 6.31 0.89
CA ARG A 26 -9.81 5.71 -0.35
C ARG A 26 -8.56 4.85 -0.13
N TRP A 27 -7.74 5.17 0.87
CA TRP A 27 -6.59 4.33 1.25
C TRP A 27 -7.05 2.94 1.69
N TYR A 28 -8.10 2.85 2.49
CA TYR A 28 -8.64 1.57 2.95
C TYR A 28 -9.07 0.69 1.77
N ILE A 29 -9.81 1.26 0.81
CA ILE A 29 -10.27 0.52 -0.38
C ILE A 29 -9.09 0.00 -1.20
N LEU A 30 -8.06 0.83 -1.39
CA LEU A 30 -6.85 0.46 -2.13
C LEU A 30 -6.12 -0.70 -1.43
N ILE A 31 -5.86 -0.56 -0.13
CA ILE A 31 -5.08 -1.54 0.64
C ILE A 31 -5.81 -2.88 0.78
N GLU A 32 -7.12 -2.87 1.02
CA GLU A 32 -7.90 -4.11 1.07
C GLU A 32 -7.93 -4.84 -0.29
N SER A 33 -7.90 -4.11 -1.40
CA SER A 33 -7.79 -4.69 -2.74
C SER A 33 -6.46 -5.45 -2.91
N PHE A 34 -5.33 -4.86 -2.48
CA PHE A 34 -4.04 -5.53 -2.52
C PHE A 34 -3.91 -6.68 -1.51
N LYS A 35 -4.49 -6.58 -0.31
CA LYS A 35 -4.56 -7.69 0.65
C LYS A 35 -5.31 -8.88 0.04
N LYS A 36 -6.45 -8.64 -0.61
CA LYS A 36 -7.23 -9.67 -1.30
C LYS A 36 -6.42 -10.31 -2.43
N ALA A 37 -5.81 -9.50 -3.30
CA ALA A 37 -4.99 -9.97 -4.42
C ALA A 37 -3.79 -10.79 -3.92
N GLY A 38 -3.06 -10.30 -2.91
CA GLY A 38 -1.93 -11.01 -2.30
C GLY A 38 -2.33 -12.39 -1.79
N LYS A 39 -3.46 -12.49 -1.09
CA LYS A 39 -4.02 -13.78 -0.63
C LYS A 39 -4.34 -14.72 -1.80
N MET A 40 -5.00 -14.21 -2.85
CA MET A 40 -5.35 -15.01 -4.03
C MET A 40 -4.12 -15.53 -4.78
N LEU A 41 -3.05 -14.73 -4.81
CA LEU A 41 -1.79 -15.07 -5.49
C LEU A 41 -0.80 -15.84 -4.60
N GLY A 42 -1.13 -16.08 -3.33
CA GLY A 42 -0.22 -16.73 -2.37
C GLY A 42 1.00 -15.88 -2.00
N LEU A 43 0.93 -14.56 -2.18
CA LEU A 43 2.00 -13.62 -1.84
C LEU A 43 1.92 -13.21 -0.37
N LYS A 44 3.09 -13.09 0.26
CA LYS A 44 3.21 -12.51 1.60
C LYS A 44 3.56 -11.04 1.47
N LEU A 45 2.58 -10.18 1.72
CA LEU A 45 2.72 -8.72 1.63
C LEU A 45 2.70 -8.08 3.03
N ARG A 46 3.38 -6.95 3.16
CA ARG A 46 3.25 -5.99 4.26
C ARG A 46 2.86 -4.63 3.70
N PHE A 47 2.09 -3.88 4.47
CA PHE A 47 1.51 -2.60 4.05
C PHE A 47 1.96 -1.52 5.03
N GLY A 48 2.52 -0.43 4.52
CA GLY A 48 2.87 0.74 5.32
C GLY A 48 1.66 1.45 5.90
N TYR A 49 0.47 1.26 5.29
CA TYR A 49 -0.82 1.62 5.86
C TYR A 49 -1.01 1.11 7.30
N ASP A 50 -0.60 -0.14 7.59
CA ASP A 50 -0.74 -0.72 8.92
C ASP A 50 0.26 -0.11 9.94
N TRP A 51 1.21 0.72 9.49
CA TRP A 51 2.14 1.48 10.34
C TRP A 51 1.61 2.85 10.74
N GLY A 52 0.58 3.36 10.06
CA GLY A 52 -0.10 4.61 10.37
C GLY A 52 0.53 5.89 9.81
N TRP A 53 1.58 5.79 9.00
CA TRP A 53 2.26 6.96 8.43
C TRP A 53 2.74 6.79 6.98
N ASP A 54 2.65 5.58 6.40
CA ASP A 54 3.20 5.27 5.06
C ASP A 54 2.19 4.51 4.20
N ASN A 55 1.02 5.11 3.99
CA ASN A 55 -0.09 4.47 3.28
C ASN A 55 0.27 3.91 1.89
N PRO A 56 1.08 4.59 1.05
CA PRO A 56 1.37 4.09 -0.30
C PRO A 56 2.22 2.82 -0.31
N HIS A 57 3.04 2.59 0.72
CA HIS A 57 4.09 1.56 0.69
C HIS A 57 3.53 0.15 0.81
N ILE A 58 3.92 -0.72 -0.11
CA ILE A 58 3.61 -2.15 -0.12
C ILE A 58 4.89 -2.92 -0.38
N GLU A 59 5.20 -3.92 0.45
CA GLU A 59 6.43 -4.70 0.31
C GLU A 59 6.22 -6.21 0.44
N LEU A 60 7.09 -6.98 -0.22
CA LEU A 60 7.21 -8.42 0.00
C LEU A 60 7.76 -8.71 1.39
N ARG A 61 7.16 -9.67 2.10
CA ARG A 61 7.65 -10.17 3.39
C ARG A 61 8.77 -11.19 3.21
#